data_AF-A0A101GN35-F1
#
_entry.id   AF-A0A101GN35-F1
#
_cell.length_a   1.000
_cell.length_b   1.000
_cell.length_c   1.000
_cell.angle_alpha   90.00
_cell.angle_beta   90.00
_cell.angle_gamma   90.00
#
_symmetry.space_group_name_H-M   'P 1'
#
loop_
_entity.id
_entity.type
_entity.pdbx_description
1 polymer ?
#
loop_
_entity_poly.entity_id
_entity_poly.type
_entity_poly.pdbx_seq_one_letter_code
_entity_poly.pdbx_strand_id
1 'polypeptide(L)' 'MEKQPAGQDGHSDEEILGLLDENVREWCIRQLEGRFTPPQRMAVPLIHDGKNVLICSPTGSGKTLSAFL' A
#
# COMPACT_ATOMS: atom_id res chain seq x y z
N MET A 1 -26.99 -3.72 -4.56
CA MET A 1 -25.83 -2.82 -4.57
C MET A 1 -24.61 -3.72 -4.45
N GLU A 2 -24.02 -4.13 -5.56
CA GLU A 2 -22.77 -4.89 -5.57
C GLU A 2 -21.71 -4.04 -4.87
N LYS A 3 -21.28 -4.47 -3.68
CA LYS A 3 -20.06 -3.94 -3.09
C LYS A 3 -18.93 -4.52 -3.91
N GLN A 4 -18.36 -3.71 -4.80
CA GLN A 4 -17.06 -4.01 -5.37
C GLN A 4 -16.12 -4.29 -4.18
N PRO A 5 -15.52 -5.49 -4.08
CA PRO A 5 -14.67 -5.81 -2.94
C PRO A 5 -13.47 -4.84 -2.97
N ALA A 6 -13.26 -4.15 -1.85
CA ALA A 6 -12.19 -3.18 -1.72
C ALA A 6 -10.83 -3.83 -2.03
N GLY A 7 -10.03 -3.20 -2.88
CA GLY A 7 -8.66 -3.64 -3.20
C GLY A 7 -8.53 -4.70 -4.31
N GLN A 8 -9.50 -4.84 -5.22
CA GLN A 8 -9.35 -5.76 -6.36
C GLN A 8 -8.45 -5.24 -7.49
N ASP A 9 -8.36 -3.92 -7.66
CA ASP A 9 -7.43 -3.27 -8.59
C ASP A 9 -6.37 -2.55 -7.76
N GLY A 10 -5.09 -2.89 -7.94
CA GLY A 10 -3.99 -2.29 -7.18
C GLY A 10 -3.73 -0.84 -7.60
N HIS A 11 -3.42 0.02 -6.64
CA HIS A 11 -3.04 1.41 -6.88
C HIS A 11 -1.65 1.52 -7.52
N SER A 12 -1.39 2.61 -8.24
CA SER A 12 -0.09 2.85 -8.85
C SER A 12 0.96 3.20 -7.80
N ASP A 13 2.24 2.99 -8.13
CA ASP A 13 3.33 3.33 -7.23
C ASP A 13 3.40 4.84 -6.98
N GLU A 14 3.12 5.65 -8.01
CA GLU A 14 3.06 7.12 -7.93
C GLU A 14 1.94 7.62 -7.02
N GLU A 15 0.76 6.99 -7.09
CA GLU A 15 -0.35 7.30 -6.19
C GLU A 15 0.05 7.08 -4.73
N ILE A 16 0.68 5.94 -4.44
CA ILE A 16 1.10 5.60 -3.08
C ILE A 16 2.19 6.55 -2.59
N LEU A 17 3.20 6.84 -3.41
CA LEU A 17 4.21 7.84 -3.08
C LEU A 17 3.57 9.20 -2.76
N GLY A 18 2.53 9.58 -3.49
CA GLY A 18 1.76 10.81 -3.27
C GLY A 18 1.10 10.92 -1.90
N LEU A 19 0.76 9.79 -1.26
CA LEU A 19 0.15 9.74 0.07
C LEU A 19 1.17 9.89 1.21
N LEU A 20 2.44 9.57 0.95
CA LEU A 20 3.48 9.52 1.99
C LEU A 20 4.05 10.91 2.28
N ASP A 21 4.39 11.13 3.56
CA ASP A 21 5.26 12.23 4.00
C ASP A 21 6.58 12.23 3.24
N GLU A 22 7.16 13.42 3.02
CA GLU A 22 8.37 13.62 2.22
C GLU A 22 9.51 12.68 2.63
N ASN A 23 9.76 12.51 3.93
CA ASN A 23 10.87 11.68 4.41
C ASN A 23 10.63 10.19 4.13
N VAL A 24 9.38 9.74 4.29
CA VAL A 24 8.99 8.34 4.06
C VAL A 24 8.99 8.03 2.57
N ARG A 25 8.50 8.97 1.74
CA ARG A 25 8.55 8.90 0.28
C ARG A 25 9.98 8.76 -0.22
N GLU A 26 10.89 9.64 0.21
CA GLU A 26 12.30 9.60 -0.16
C GLU A 26 12.96 8.28 0.26
N TRP A 27 12.63 7.78 1.45
CA TRP A 27 13.09 6.47 1.89
C TRP A 27 12.57 5.34 0.98
N CYS A 28 11.28 5.33 0.63
CA CYS A 28 10.69 4.34 -0.28
C CYS A 28 11.34 4.38 -1.67
N ILE A 29 11.60 5.57 -2.22
CA ILE A 29 12.30 5.71 -3.51
C ILE A 29 13.70 5.10 -3.44
N ARG A 30 14.45 5.37 -2.37
CA ARG A 30 15.85 4.90 -2.24
C ARG A 30 15.97 3.43 -1.89
N GLN A 31 15.10 2.90 -1.03
CA GLN A 31 15.21 1.55 -0.48
C GLN A 31 14.37 0.51 -1.23
N LEU A 32 13.27 0.94 -1.85
CA LEU A 32 12.33 0.07 -2.57
C LEU A 32 12.27 0.38 -4.07
N GLU A 33 13.17 1.24 -4.56
CA GLU A 33 13.14 1.75 -5.94
C GLU A 33 11.81 2.44 -6.30
N GLY A 34 11.09 2.92 -5.29
CA GLY A 34 9.75 3.50 -5.44
C GLY A 34 8.67 2.49 -5.84
N ARG A 35 8.92 1.17 -5.73
CA ARG A 35 7.99 0.11 -6.14
C ARG A 35 7.34 -0.55 -4.94
N PHE A 36 6.03 -0.79 -5.03
CA PHE A 36 5.26 -1.43 -3.97
C PHE A 36 4.83 -2.84 -4.35
N THR A 37 4.78 -3.72 -3.37
CA THR A 37 4.30 -5.10 -3.56
C THR A 37 2.77 -5.12 -3.73
N PRO A 38 2.19 -6.19 -4.32
CA PRO A 38 0.74 -6.28 -4.45
C PRO A 38 -0.05 -6.00 -3.16
N PRO A 39 0.28 -6.57 -1.97
CA PRO A 39 -0.45 -6.23 -0.74
C PRO A 39 -0.28 -4.77 -0.32
N GLN A 40 0.85 -4.12 -0.61
CA GLN A 40 1.04 -2.68 -0.33
C GLN A 40 0.17 -1.84 -1.26
N ARG A 41 0.14 -2.15 -2.57
CA ARG A 41 -0.71 -1.46 -3.55
C ARG A 41 -2.20 -1.57 -3.27
N MET A 42 -2.63 -2.62 -2.60
CA MET A 42 -4.03 -2.80 -2.21
C MET A 42 -4.33 -2.17 -0.85
N ALA A 43 -3.39 -2.22 0.10
CA ALA A 43 -3.66 -1.86 1.50
C ALA A 43 -3.32 -0.42 1.86
N VAL A 44 -2.17 0.12 1.43
CA VAL A 44 -1.68 1.43 1.89
C VAL A 44 -2.69 2.55 1.62
N PRO A 45 -3.29 2.65 0.41
CA PRO A 45 -4.30 3.69 0.16
C PRO A 45 -5.57 3.52 1.00
N LEU A 46 -6.00 2.29 1.27
CA LEU A 46 -7.15 2.02 2.13
C LEU A 46 -6.88 2.38 3.60
N ILE A 47 -5.66 2.11 4.08
CA ILE A 47 -5.21 2.48 5.43
C ILE A 47 -5.17 4.00 5.56
N HIS A 48 -4.66 4.69 4.54
CA HIS A 48 -4.61 6.16 4.51
C HIS A 48 -6.00 6.80 4.47
N ASP A 49 -6.99 6.15 3.84
CA ASP A 49 -8.42 6.53 3.88
C ASP A 49 -9.12 6.13 5.20
N GLY A 50 -8.37 5.70 6.21
CA GLY A 50 -8.88 5.34 7.53
C GLY A 50 -9.73 4.07 7.56
N LYS A 51 -9.59 3.17 6.58
CA LYS A 51 -10.33 1.89 6.56
C LYS A 51 -9.61 0.84 7.40
N ASN A 52 -10.41 0.00 8.07
CA ASN A 52 -9.90 -1.24 8.64
C ASN A 52 -9.61 -2.23 7.51
N VAL A 53 -8.36 -2.68 7.41
CA VAL A 53 -7.89 -3.57 6.33
C VAL A 53 -7.46 -4.92 6.91
N LEU A 54 -7.94 -6.01 6.31
CA LEU A 54 -7.44 -7.37 6.56
C LEU A 54 -6.54 -7.80 5.38
N ILE A 55 -5.26 -7.99 5.64
CA ILE A 55 -4.29 -8.39 4.61
C ILE A 55 -4.00 -9.89 4.69
N CYS A 56 -4.47 -10.65 3.71
CA CYS A 56 -4.20 -12.08 3.57
C CYS A 56 -3.22 -12.33 2.41
N SER A 57 -1.94 -12.53 2.71
CA SER A 57 -0.92 -12.86 1.70
C SER A 57 0.23 -13.70 2.26
N PRO A 58 1.06 -14.37 1.42
CA PRO A 58 2.19 -15.20 1.87
C PRO A 58 3.22 -14.43 2.71
N THR A 59 4.03 -15.12 3.52
CA THR A 59 5.19 -14.51 4.21
C THR A 59 6.17 -13.89 3.20
N GLY A 60 6.92 -12.86 3.62
CA GLY A 60 7.88 -12.17 2.73
C GLY A 60 7.27 -11.26 1.65
N SER A 61 5.94 -11.13 1.57
CA SER A 61 5.25 -10.31 0.55
C SER A 61 5.08 -8.83 0.93
N GLY A 62 5.63 -8.39 2.07
CA GLY A 62 5.58 -6.97 2.48
C GLY A 62 4.39 -6.54 3.35
N LYS A 63 3.54 -7.48 3.82
CA LYS A 63 2.37 -7.19 4.69
C LYS A 63 2.68 -6.30 5.90
N THR A 64 3.81 -6.54 6.54
CA THR A 64 4.20 -5.79 7.73
C THR A 64 4.39 -4.33 7.37
N LEU A 65 5.17 -4.04 6.33
CA LEU A 65 5.40 -2.68 5.88
C LEU A 65 4.10 -2.02 5.38
N SER A 66 3.20 -2.78 4.74
CA SER A 66 1.86 -2.27 4.37
C SER A 66 1.07 -1.70 5.54
N ALA A 67 1.25 -2.23 6.76
CA ALA A 67 0.52 -1.77 7.94
C ALA A 67 1.15 -0.55 8.62
N PHE A 68 2.37 -0.17 8.22
CA PHE A 68 3.11 0.97 8.78
C PHE A 68 3.22 2.18 7.84
N LEU A 69 3.02 1.95 6.53
CA LEU A 69 2.91 3.00 5.50
C LEU A 69 1.46 3.48 5.40
#